data_AF-A0A250FRZ2-F1
#
_entry.id   AF-A0A250FRZ2-F1
#
_cell.length_a   1.000
_cell.length_b   1.000
_cell.length_c   1.000
_cell.angle_alpha   90.00
_cell.angle_beta   90.00
_cell.angle_gamma   90.00
#
_symmetry.space_group_name_H-M   'P 1'
#
loop_
_entity.id
_entity.type
_entity.pdbx_description
1 polymer ?
#
loop_
_entity_poly.entity_id
_entity_poly.type
_entity_poly.pdbx_seq_one_letter_code
_entity_poly.pdbx_strand_id
1 'polypeptide(L)'
;MDYKAQYRELVNDLERLGGDLRGVPRYYSLEAEAKVRRLIKERSAQPTCAPESQSTPTSGEPPQKSEEPAKKTDWIADYPVALHGVYRAKQEAWLRACSLKLTLNAVPMEDEGKACEIQRQLWQLFEAMDNCDVVLQYWRDHKKILEPVQEDYSRLTPMELVQRRNTLRSNIVSREKSLAKWEEQAKSEEGMTVRSLWVLNEKIARKREEVEQMKLQVKEIEALINANND
;
A
#
# COMPACT_ATOMS: atom_id res chain seq x y z
N MET A 1 42.98 -36.49 0.18
CA MET A 1 41.98 -35.70 0.92
C MET A 1 40.78 -36.58 1.16
N ASP A 2 40.44 -36.87 2.43
CA ASP A 2 39.28 -37.69 2.76
C ASP A 2 38.04 -36.78 2.87
N TYR A 3 37.34 -36.62 1.76
CA TYR A 3 36.16 -35.77 1.65
C TYR A 3 35.00 -36.25 2.54
N LYS A 4 34.94 -37.55 2.85
CA LYS A 4 33.94 -38.09 3.78
C LYS A 4 34.25 -37.69 5.22
N ALA A 5 35.53 -37.61 5.59
CA ALA A 5 35.94 -37.12 6.91
C ALA A 5 35.65 -35.63 7.08
N GLN A 6 35.99 -34.81 6.07
CA GLN A 6 35.72 -33.37 6.08
C GLN A 6 34.22 -33.05 6.19
N TYR A 7 33.38 -33.83 5.51
CA TYR A 7 31.94 -33.68 5.61
C TYR A 7 31.40 -34.03 6.99
N ARG A 8 31.93 -35.08 7.65
CA ARG A 8 31.54 -35.42 9.03
C ARG A 8 31.92 -34.30 10.00
N GLU A 9 33.08 -33.68 9.83
CA GLU A 9 33.49 -32.52 10.64
C GLU A 9 32.53 -31.34 10.46
N LEU A 10 32.13 -31.04 9.22
CA LEU A 10 31.14 -29.98 8.96
C LEU A 10 29.78 -30.26 9.60
N VAL A 11 29.31 -31.51 9.57
CA VAL A 11 28.05 -31.89 10.24
C VAL A 11 28.17 -31.74 11.75
N ASN A 12 29.30 -32.13 12.34
CA ASN A 12 29.58 -31.94 13.78
C ASN A 12 29.65 -30.45 14.14
N ASP A 13 30.22 -29.60 13.29
CA ASP A 13 30.25 -28.15 13.51
C ASP A 13 28.85 -27.52 13.49
N LEU A 14 28.00 -27.97 12.57
CA LEU A 14 26.60 -27.55 12.53
C LEU A 14 25.84 -27.99 13.80
N GLU A 15 26.06 -29.22 14.27
CA GLU A 15 25.48 -29.74 15.52
C GLU A 15 25.97 -28.95 16.74
N ARG A 16 27.27 -28.63 16.81
CA ARG A 16 27.87 -27.80 17.87
C ARG A 16 27.27 -26.40 17.93
N LEU A 17 26.86 -25.85 16.79
CA LEU A 17 26.17 -24.56 16.69
C LEU A 17 24.65 -24.66 16.96
N GLY A 18 24.14 -25.82 17.37
CA GLY A 18 22.71 -26.05 17.63
C GLY A 18 21.86 -26.04 16.36
N GLY A 19 22.44 -26.44 15.22
CA GLY A 19 21.75 -26.57 13.94
C GLY A 19 20.83 -27.78 13.90
N ASP A 20 19.70 -27.66 13.19
CA ASP A 20 18.79 -28.79 13.00
C ASP A 20 19.36 -29.77 11.96
N LEU A 21 19.58 -31.02 12.38
CA LEU A 21 20.10 -32.09 11.52
C LEU A 21 18.99 -32.81 10.73
N ARG A 22 17.70 -32.49 10.97
CA ARG A 22 16.58 -33.09 10.24
C ARG A 22 16.65 -32.68 8.76
N GLY A 23 16.99 -33.65 7.91
CA GLY A 23 17.13 -33.45 6.46
C GLY A 23 18.55 -33.12 5.97
N VAL A 24 19.57 -33.31 6.82
CA VAL A 24 20.99 -33.34 6.41
C VAL A 24 21.37 -34.79 6.08
N PRO A 25 21.75 -35.11 4.84
CA PRO A 25 22.18 -36.46 4.47
C PRO A 25 23.41 -36.92 5.26
N ARG A 26 23.43 -38.17 5.72
CA ARG A 26 24.58 -38.75 6.46
C ARG A 26 25.76 -39.18 5.57
N TYR A 27 25.59 -39.12 4.26
CA TYR A 27 26.62 -39.45 3.28
C TYR A 27 27.17 -38.18 2.62
N TYR A 28 28.40 -38.26 2.12
CA TYR A 28 29.02 -37.16 1.40
C TYR A 28 28.43 -36.99 0.01
N SER A 29 27.97 -35.77 -0.29
CA SER A 29 27.77 -35.25 -1.64
C SER A 29 28.10 -33.76 -1.66
N LEU A 30 28.44 -33.21 -2.82
CA LEU A 30 28.72 -31.77 -2.96
C LEU A 30 27.51 -30.91 -2.58
N GLU A 31 26.31 -31.38 -2.90
CA GLU A 31 25.05 -30.73 -2.53
C GLU A 31 24.84 -30.74 -1.01
N ALA A 32 25.11 -31.88 -0.36
CA ALA A 32 25.00 -32.00 1.09
C ALA A 32 26.02 -31.10 1.80
N GLU A 33 27.26 -31.04 1.29
CA GLU A 33 28.31 -30.15 1.81
C GLU A 33 27.92 -28.67 1.69
N ALA A 34 27.42 -28.25 0.52
CA ALA A 34 26.97 -26.88 0.28
C ALA A 34 25.81 -26.50 1.21
N LYS A 35 24.87 -27.42 1.43
CA LYS A 35 23.74 -27.24 2.36
C LYS A 35 24.21 -27.05 3.80
N VAL A 36 25.13 -27.90 4.29
CA VAL A 36 25.68 -27.81 5.64
C VAL A 36 26.47 -26.50 5.82
N ARG A 37 27.33 -26.12 4.86
CA ARG A 37 28.09 -24.86 4.91
C ARG A 37 27.18 -23.63 4.94
N ARG A 38 26.06 -23.65 4.21
CA ARG A 38 25.07 -22.56 4.24
C ARG A 38 24.42 -22.43 5.62
N LEU A 39 24.01 -23.55 6.21
CA LEU A 39 23.39 -23.58 7.54
C LEU A 39 24.36 -23.10 8.64
N ILE A 40 25.63 -23.51 8.57
CA ILE A 40 26.68 -23.02 9.47
C ILE A 40 26.85 -21.50 9.30
N LYS A 41 26.90 -21.00 8.06
CA LYS A 41 27.08 -19.58 7.79
C LYS A 41 25.91 -18.73 8.32
N GLU A 42 24.69 -19.19 8.11
CA GLU A 42 23.47 -18.52 8.61
C GLU A 42 23.47 -18.40 10.13
N ARG A 43 23.96 -19.42 10.85
CA ARG A 43 24.02 -19.42 12.32
C ARG A 43 25.24 -18.67 12.87
N SER A 44 26.40 -18.82 12.24
CA SER A 44 27.61 -18.08 12.64
C SER A 44 27.49 -16.57 12.39
N ALA A 45 26.59 -16.14 11.49
CA ALA A 45 26.31 -14.74 11.22
C ALA A 45 25.27 -14.13 12.17
N GLN A 46 24.66 -14.91 13.08
CA GLN A 46 23.84 -14.34 14.16
C GLN A 46 24.76 -13.77 15.25
N PRO A 47 24.61 -12.48 15.63
CA PRO A 47 25.39 -11.91 16.72
C PRO A 47 25.03 -12.60 18.03
N THR A 48 26.05 -13.11 18.71
CA THR A 48 26.00 -13.60 20.09
C THR A 48 25.50 -12.51 21.04
N CYS A 49 24.28 -12.63 21.52
CA CYS A 49 23.87 -12.12 22.83
C CYS A 49 23.53 -13.32 23.71
N ALA A 50 24.32 -13.51 24.75
CA ALA A 50 24.16 -14.53 25.79
C ALA A 50 23.12 -14.07 26.85
N PRO A 51 22.68 -14.95 27.78
CA PRO A 51 21.26 -15.11 28.17
C PRO A 51 20.95 -14.77 29.65
N GLU A 52 19.65 -14.72 29.99
CA GLU A 52 18.94 -14.98 31.28
C GLU A 52 17.53 -14.34 31.17
N SER A 53 16.37 -14.86 31.59
CA SER A 53 15.89 -16.08 32.23
C SER A 53 14.35 -16.11 32.12
N GLN A 54 13.75 -17.29 31.85
CA GLN A 54 12.46 -17.85 32.35
C GLN A 54 11.17 -16.97 32.31
N SER A 55 9.97 -17.37 31.85
CA SER A 55 9.29 -18.69 31.83
C SER A 55 7.93 -18.62 31.07
N THR A 56 7.74 -19.51 30.08
CA THR A 56 6.56 -20.36 29.69
C THR A 56 5.08 -19.85 29.72
N PRO A 57 4.10 -20.57 29.11
CA PRO A 57 3.77 -20.67 27.69
C PRO A 57 2.29 -20.34 27.39
N THR A 58 1.93 -19.92 26.19
CA THR A 58 0.56 -20.12 25.68
C THR A 58 0.53 -20.23 24.17
N SER A 59 -0.14 -21.29 23.76
CA SER A 59 -0.52 -21.71 22.42
C SER A 59 -0.98 -20.56 21.53
N GLY A 60 -0.48 -20.53 20.31
CA GLY A 60 -0.98 -19.70 19.22
C GLY A 60 -0.16 -19.97 17.97
N GLU A 61 -0.83 -20.37 16.90
CA GLU A 61 -0.30 -20.71 15.57
C GLU A 61 0.89 -19.85 15.10
N PRO A 62 1.82 -20.42 14.29
CA PRO A 62 2.77 -19.59 13.57
C PRO A 62 1.97 -18.68 12.63
N PRO A 63 2.08 -17.35 12.73
CA PRO A 63 1.45 -16.48 11.75
C PRO A 63 2.08 -16.81 10.41
N GLN A 64 1.26 -17.29 9.48
CA GLN A 64 1.62 -17.36 8.07
C GLN A 64 2.17 -15.99 7.70
N LYS A 65 3.48 -15.91 7.46
CA LYS A 65 4.05 -14.82 6.69
C LYS A 65 3.40 -14.92 5.31
N SER A 66 2.29 -14.22 5.13
CA SER A 66 2.01 -13.63 3.83
C SER A 66 3.25 -12.81 3.51
N GLU A 67 4.01 -13.25 2.52
CA GLU A 67 4.99 -12.42 1.86
C GLU A 67 4.21 -11.32 1.13
N GLU A 68 3.62 -10.38 1.88
CA GLU A 68 3.37 -9.07 1.31
C GLU A 68 4.74 -8.55 0.87
N PRO A 69 4.91 -8.17 -0.41
CA PRO A 69 6.15 -7.55 -0.83
C PRO A 69 6.37 -6.36 0.10
N ALA A 70 7.47 -6.39 0.87
CA ALA A 70 7.83 -5.33 1.78
C ALA A 70 7.58 -4.00 1.07
N LYS A 71 6.60 -3.23 1.53
CA LYS A 71 6.18 -1.97 0.90
C LYS A 71 7.45 -1.14 0.75
N LYS A 72 8.00 -1.08 -0.46
CA LYS A 72 9.14 -0.23 -0.75
C LYS A 72 8.69 1.17 -0.32
N THR A 73 9.45 1.78 0.57
CA THR A 73 9.24 3.18 0.93
C THR A 73 9.42 3.97 -0.35
N ASP A 74 8.32 4.47 -0.91
CA ASP A 74 8.36 5.23 -2.15
C ASP A 74 9.01 6.59 -1.88
N TRP A 75 10.14 6.83 -2.55
CA TRP A 75 10.85 8.09 -2.48
C TRP A 75 10.24 9.07 -3.47
N ILE A 76 10.39 10.37 -3.21
CA ILE A 76 9.93 11.41 -4.16
C ILE A 76 10.54 11.22 -5.56
N ALA A 77 11.75 10.66 -5.65
CA ALA A 77 12.45 10.36 -6.89
C ALA A 77 11.77 9.27 -7.74
N ASP A 78 10.93 8.43 -7.13
CA ASP A 78 10.18 7.39 -7.83
C ASP A 78 8.98 7.97 -8.60
N TYR A 79 8.61 9.23 -8.34
CA TYR A 79 7.50 9.92 -8.99
C TYR A 79 8.00 10.95 -10.03
N PRO A 80 7.23 11.20 -11.11
CA PRO A 80 7.52 12.28 -12.05
C PRO A 80 7.40 13.64 -11.36
N VAL A 81 8.13 14.64 -11.85
CA VAL A 81 8.20 16.00 -11.29
C VAL A 81 6.80 16.63 -11.12
N ALA A 82 5.87 16.34 -12.05
CA ALA A 82 4.48 16.81 -11.97
C ALA A 82 3.75 16.34 -10.69
N LEU A 83 4.10 15.16 -10.15
CA LEU A 83 3.51 14.63 -8.92
C LEU A 83 4.28 14.99 -7.65
N HIS A 84 5.45 15.64 -7.76
CA HIS A 84 6.22 16.07 -6.59
C HIS A 84 5.47 17.08 -5.74
N GLY A 85 4.58 17.89 -6.34
CA GLY A 85 3.69 18.77 -5.60
C GLY A 85 2.72 17.98 -4.71
N VAL A 86 2.07 16.95 -5.27
CA VAL A 86 1.14 16.07 -4.56
C VAL A 86 1.85 15.29 -3.44
N TYR A 87 3.04 14.75 -3.73
CA TYR A 87 3.85 14.06 -2.73
C TYR A 87 4.22 14.98 -1.56
N ARG A 88 4.69 16.21 -1.86
CA ARG A 88 5.00 17.20 -0.82
C ARG A 88 3.77 17.59 -0.01
N ALA A 89 2.64 17.84 -0.67
CA ALA A 89 1.38 18.16 0.01
C ALA A 89 0.97 17.07 1.00
N LYS A 90 1.12 15.80 0.64
CA LYS A 90 0.90 14.66 1.55
C LYS A 90 1.82 14.73 2.77
N GLN A 91 3.12 14.93 2.56
CA GLN A 91 4.10 15.00 3.65
C GLN A 91 3.84 16.20 4.57
N GLU A 92 3.54 17.36 4.00
CA GLU A 92 3.18 18.57 4.75
C GLU A 92 1.90 18.36 5.56
N ALA A 93 0.87 17.73 5.00
CA ALA A 93 -0.36 17.41 5.70
C ALA A 93 -0.11 16.45 6.88
N TRP A 94 0.74 15.44 6.69
CA TRP A 94 1.15 14.53 7.76
C TRP A 94 1.89 15.26 8.89
N LEU A 95 2.88 16.10 8.55
CA LEU A 95 3.61 16.90 9.53
C LEU A 95 2.69 17.84 10.31
N ARG A 96 1.77 18.52 9.62
CA ARG A 96 0.74 19.36 10.26
C ARG A 96 -0.15 18.54 11.18
N ALA A 97 -0.57 17.35 10.77
CA ALA A 97 -1.38 16.47 11.61
C ALA A 97 -0.62 16.05 12.87
N CYS A 98 0.67 15.72 12.75
CA CYS A 98 1.52 15.45 13.92
C CYS A 98 1.59 16.67 14.86
N SER A 99 1.81 17.87 14.33
CA SER A 99 1.81 19.09 15.14
C SER A 99 0.47 19.34 15.82
N LEU A 100 -0.65 19.19 15.10
CA LEU A 100 -1.99 19.33 15.66
C LEU A 100 -2.29 18.28 16.73
N LYS A 101 -1.81 17.05 16.56
CA LYS A 101 -1.97 16.01 17.57
C LYS A 101 -1.24 16.34 18.87
N LEU A 102 -0.04 16.94 18.78
CA LEU A 102 0.67 17.46 19.95
C LEU A 102 -0.09 18.60 20.61
N THR A 103 -0.61 19.55 19.82
CA THR A 103 -1.45 20.64 20.34
C THR A 103 -2.70 20.11 21.03
N LEU A 104 -3.39 19.11 20.45
CA LEU A 104 -4.57 18.47 21.02
C LEU A 104 -4.28 17.85 22.39
N ASN A 105 -3.13 17.19 22.54
CA ASN A 105 -2.72 16.59 23.82
C ASN A 105 -2.45 17.64 24.91
N ALA A 106 -2.18 18.88 24.53
CA ALA A 106 -1.93 19.98 25.46
C ALA A 106 -3.21 20.78 25.80
N VAL A 107 -4.35 20.48 25.19
CA VAL A 107 -5.63 21.14 25.50
C VAL A 107 -6.15 20.62 26.85
N PRO A 108 -6.52 21.50 27.79
CA PRO A 108 -7.17 21.11 29.04
C PRO A 108 -8.52 20.40 28.78
N MET A 109 -8.96 19.54 29.70
CA MET A 109 -10.18 18.75 29.52
C MET A 109 -11.45 19.62 29.50
N GLU A 110 -11.36 20.82 30.06
CA GLU A 110 -12.45 21.78 30.17
C GLU A 110 -12.70 22.53 28.85
N ASP A 111 -11.70 22.58 27.97
CA ASP A 111 -11.76 23.28 26.67
C ASP A 111 -12.20 22.33 25.54
N GLU A 112 -13.36 21.70 25.71
CA GLU A 112 -13.93 20.76 24.73
C GLU A 112 -14.08 21.37 23.34
N GLY A 113 -14.46 22.65 23.25
CA GLY A 113 -14.64 23.36 21.98
C GLY A 113 -13.33 23.46 21.19
N LYS A 114 -12.21 23.72 21.88
CA LYS A 114 -10.89 23.81 21.25
C LYS A 114 -10.38 22.42 20.82
N ALA A 115 -10.63 21.40 21.63
CA ALA A 115 -10.30 20.02 21.28
C ALA A 115 -11.09 19.56 20.04
N CYS A 116 -12.39 19.87 19.98
CA CYS A 116 -13.26 19.55 18.85
C CYS A 116 -12.77 20.23 17.54
N GLU A 117 -12.38 21.50 17.61
CA GLU A 117 -11.83 22.21 16.45
C GLU A 117 -10.56 21.55 15.92
N ILE A 118 -9.62 21.20 16.81
CA ILE A 118 -8.38 20.52 16.41
C ILE A 118 -8.66 19.13 15.82
N GLN A 119 -9.63 18.40 16.38
CA GLN A 119 -10.06 17.10 15.83
C GLN A 119 -10.65 17.26 14.42
N ARG A 120 -11.45 18.31 14.18
CA ARG A 120 -11.98 18.62 12.84
C ARG A 120 -10.87 18.94 11.84
N GLN A 121 -9.88 19.75 12.24
CA GLN A 121 -8.70 20.05 11.41
C GLN A 121 -7.88 18.80 11.09
N LEU A 122 -7.68 17.92 12.07
CA LEU A 122 -7.02 16.62 11.86
C LEU A 122 -7.77 15.78 10.82
N TRP A 123 -9.10 15.74 10.92
CA TRP A 123 -9.94 15.00 9.98
C TRP A 123 -9.80 15.52 8.55
N GLN A 124 -9.84 16.84 8.36
CA GLN A 124 -9.63 17.48 7.05
C GLN A 124 -8.23 17.18 6.47
N LEU A 125 -7.19 17.16 7.32
CA LEU A 125 -5.85 16.79 6.89
C LEU A 125 -5.77 15.33 6.43
N PHE A 126 -6.46 14.41 7.11
CA PHE A 126 -6.50 13.01 6.69
C PHE A 126 -7.24 12.84 5.36
N GLU A 127 -8.37 13.52 5.15
CA GLU A 127 -9.02 13.52 3.83
C GLU A 127 -8.09 14.06 2.72
N ALA A 128 -7.36 15.14 3.00
CA ALA A 128 -6.41 15.70 2.05
C ALA A 128 -5.27 14.72 1.73
N MET A 129 -4.77 13.99 2.74
CA MET A 129 -3.77 12.94 2.56
C MET A 129 -4.31 11.78 1.72
N ASP A 130 -5.53 11.31 2.00
CA ASP A 130 -6.17 10.23 1.25
C ASP A 130 -6.33 10.61 -0.23
N ASN A 131 -6.72 11.86 -0.52
CA ASN A 131 -6.79 12.36 -1.88
C ASN A 131 -5.43 12.33 -2.58
N CYS A 132 -4.35 12.73 -1.90
CA CYS A 132 -3.01 12.63 -2.44
C CYS A 132 -2.61 11.17 -2.69
N ASP A 133 -2.98 10.26 -1.79
CA ASP A 133 -2.70 8.84 -1.92
C ASP A 133 -3.39 8.20 -3.12
N VAL A 134 -4.64 8.58 -3.41
CA VAL A 134 -5.33 8.13 -4.63
C VAL A 134 -4.53 8.53 -5.87
N VAL A 135 -4.08 9.78 -5.97
CA VAL A 135 -3.33 10.26 -7.15
C VAL A 135 -1.98 9.54 -7.29
N LEU A 136 -1.26 9.35 -6.18
CA LEU A 136 0.04 8.67 -6.18
C LEU A 136 -0.09 7.17 -6.47
N GLN A 137 -1.13 6.51 -5.95
CA GLN A 137 -1.43 5.11 -6.26
C GLN A 137 -1.84 4.94 -7.73
N TYR A 138 -2.70 5.82 -8.24
CA TYR A 138 -3.13 5.78 -9.64
C TYR A 138 -1.93 5.85 -10.59
N TRP A 139 -0.96 6.73 -10.33
CA TRP A 139 0.26 6.77 -11.11
C TRP A 139 1.11 5.51 -10.96
N ARG A 140 1.17 4.90 -9.76
CA ARG A 140 1.92 3.65 -9.56
C ARG A 140 1.37 2.54 -10.44
N ASP A 141 0.05 2.40 -10.48
CA ASP A 141 -0.64 1.34 -11.18
C ASP A 141 -0.66 1.54 -12.70
N HIS A 142 -0.79 2.79 -13.15
CA HIS A 142 -1.05 3.11 -14.55
C HIS A 142 0.07 3.86 -15.27
N LYS A 143 1.10 4.33 -14.53
CA LYS A 143 2.18 5.20 -15.03
C LYS A 143 1.68 6.43 -15.79
N LYS A 144 0.45 6.86 -15.49
CA LYS A 144 -0.24 8.01 -16.08
C LYS A 144 -0.61 8.99 -14.98
N ILE A 145 -0.45 10.28 -15.26
CA ILE A 145 -0.83 11.35 -14.33
C ILE A 145 -2.35 11.52 -14.43
N LEU A 146 -3.05 11.36 -13.31
CA LEU A 146 -4.46 11.68 -13.21
C LEU A 146 -4.59 13.20 -13.15
N GLU A 147 -4.88 13.83 -14.29
CA GLU A 147 -5.21 15.25 -14.33
C GLU A 147 -6.69 15.41 -13.96
N PRO A 148 -7.00 16.11 -12.84
CA PRO A 148 -8.39 16.40 -12.49
C PRO A 148 -9.00 17.26 -13.60
N VAL A 149 -10.11 16.82 -14.17
CA VAL A 149 -10.91 17.66 -15.06
C VAL A 149 -11.60 18.69 -14.18
N GLN A 150 -11.04 19.90 -14.11
CA GLN A 150 -11.68 21.03 -13.46
C GLN A 150 -12.91 21.42 -14.29
N GLU A 151 -14.09 21.10 -13.76
CA GLU A 151 -15.35 21.64 -14.27
C GLU A 151 -15.70 22.87 -13.42
N ASP A 152 -15.98 24.00 -14.06
CA ASP A 152 -16.40 25.22 -13.36
C ASP A 152 -17.81 25.04 -12.77
N TYR A 153 -17.88 24.62 -11.52
CA TYR A 153 -19.13 24.45 -10.78
C TYR A 153 -19.68 25.75 -10.17
N SER A 154 -18.94 26.86 -10.26
CA SER A 154 -19.30 28.16 -9.65
C SER A 154 -20.62 28.75 -10.15
N ARG A 155 -21.15 28.26 -11.28
CA ARG A 155 -22.41 28.73 -11.89
C ARG A 155 -23.63 27.88 -11.55
N LEU A 156 -23.44 26.72 -10.93
CA LEU A 156 -24.56 25.83 -10.60
C LEU A 156 -25.25 26.30 -9.32
N THR A 157 -26.58 26.26 -9.33
CA THR A 157 -27.40 26.46 -8.12
C THR A 157 -27.26 25.27 -7.16
N PRO A 158 -27.55 25.43 -5.86
CA PRO A 158 -27.47 24.34 -4.89
C PRO A 158 -28.25 23.08 -5.29
N MET A 159 -29.42 23.26 -5.90
CA MET A 159 -30.24 22.13 -6.40
C MET A 159 -29.60 21.45 -7.60
N GLU A 160 -29.00 22.22 -8.51
CA GLU A 160 -28.26 21.68 -9.66
C GLU A 160 -26.98 20.95 -9.24
N LEU A 161 -26.28 21.42 -8.21
CA LEU A 161 -25.13 20.73 -7.61
C LEU A 161 -25.55 19.35 -7.07
N VAL A 162 -26.65 19.27 -6.33
CA VAL A 162 -27.20 18.00 -5.83
C VAL A 162 -27.59 17.07 -6.99
N GLN A 163 -28.24 17.59 -8.02
CA GLN A 163 -28.63 16.83 -9.20
C GLN A 163 -27.41 16.31 -9.98
N ARG A 164 -26.38 17.16 -10.15
CA ARG A 164 -25.12 16.81 -10.82
C ARG A 164 -24.39 15.71 -10.06
N ARG A 165 -24.26 15.85 -8.73
CA ARG A 165 -23.68 14.82 -7.85
C ARG A 165 -24.38 13.48 -8.00
N ASN A 166 -25.71 13.45 -7.92
CA ASN A 166 -26.47 12.21 -8.03
C ASN A 166 -26.28 11.56 -9.41
N THR A 167 -26.29 12.35 -10.48
CA THR A 167 -26.02 11.89 -11.84
C THR A 167 -24.62 11.27 -11.96
N LEU A 168 -23.60 11.93 -11.41
CA LEU A 168 -22.23 11.42 -11.40
C LEU A 168 -22.13 10.11 -10.60
N ARG A 169 -22.76 10.01 -9.42
CA ARG A 169 -22.81 8.77 -8.63
C ARG A 169 -23.43 7.62 -9.42
N SER A 170 -24.56 7.83 -10.11
CA SER A 170 -25.17 6.80 -10.96
C SER A 170 -24.28 6.41 -12.16
N ASN A 171 -23.58 7.38 -12.76
CA ASN A 171 -22.62 7.12 -13.83
C ASN A 171 -21.40 6.32 -13.35
N ILE A 172 -20.88 6.62 -12.16
CA ILE A 172 -19.77 5.87 -11.55
C ILE A 172 -20.17 4.40 -11.41
N VAL A 173 -21.29 4.11 -10.73
CA VAL A 173 -21.73 2.74 -10.46
C VAL A 173 -21.96 1.95 -11.76
N SER A 174 -22.59 2.56 -12.76
CA SER A 174 -22.85 1.90 -14.04
C SER A 174 -21.58 1.66 -14.86
N ARG A 175 -20.61 2.58 -14.83
CA ARG A 175 -19.31 2.41 -15.50
C ARG A 175 -18.42 1.40 -14.79
N GLU A 176 -18.38 1.39 -13.46
CA GLU A 176 -17.68 0.38 -12.66
C GLU A 176 -18.19 -1.03 -12.96
N LYS A 177 -19.51 -1.20 -13.07
CA LYS A 177 -20.12 -2.48 -13.47
C LYS A 177 -19.69 -2.92 -14.88
N SER A 178 -19.49 -1.97 -15.80
CA SER A 178 -19.04 -2.27 -17.17
C SER A 178 -17.54 -2.58 -17.21
N LEU A 179 -16.73 -1.87 -16.43
CA LEU A 179 -15.30 -2.13 -16.26
C LEU A 179 -15.05 -3.52 -15.68
N ALA A 180 -15.77 -3.91 -14.63
CA ALA A 180 -15.67 -5.25 -14.05
C ALA A 180 -15.91 -6.36 -15.09
N LYS A 181 -16.89 -6.16 -15.98
CA LYS A 181 -17.15 -7.10 -17.09
C LYS A 181 -16.00 -7.14 -18.10
N TRP A 182 -15.47 -5.99 -18.50
CA TRP A 182 -14.35 -5.93 -19.45
C TRP A 182 -13.06 -6.47 -18.86
N GLU A 183 -12.83 -6.28 -17.56
CA GLU A 183 -11.68 -6.84 -16.84
C GLU A 183 -11.76 -8.35 -16.72
N GLU A 184 -12.94 -8.89 -16.43
CA GLU A 184 -13.16 -10.33 -16.44
C GLU A 184 -12.92 -10.91 -17.84
N GLN A 185 -13.42 -10.23 -18.88
CA GLN A 185 -13.17 -10.59 -20.28
C GLN A 185 -11.68 -10.49 -20.66
N ALA A 186 -10.95 -9.51 -20.13
CA ALA A 186 -9.51 -9.38 -20.36
C ALA A 186 -8.72 -10.49 -19.63
N LYS A 187 -9.17 -10.91 -18.44
CA LYS A 187 -8.55 -11.99 -17.66
C LYS A 187 -8.79 -13.38 -18.23
N SER A 188 -9.95 -13.63 -18.83
CA SER A 188 -10.24 -14.95 -19.39
C SER A 188 -9.39 -15.26 -20.63
N GLU A 189 -8.81 -14.23 -21.28
CA GLU A 189 -7.97 -14.29 -22.50
C GLU A 189 -8.58 -15.12 -23.67
N GLU A 190 -9.83 -15.57 -23.51
CA GLU A 190 -10.40 -16.65 -24.29
C GLU A 190 -10.85 -16.12 -25.66
N GLY A 191 -10.20 -16.61 -26.72
CA GLY A 191 -10.54 -16.26 -28.10
C GLY A 191 -10.07 -14.88 -28.57
N MET A 192 -9.28 -14.15 -27.78
CA MET A 192 -8.73 -12.85 -28.20
C MET A 192 -7.28 -12.95 -28.70
N THR A 193 -7.04 -12.31 -29.84
CA THR A 193 -5.67 -12.03 -30.30
C THR A 193 -4.95 -11.06 -29.35
N VAL A 194 -3.62 -11.09 -29.33
CA VAL A 194 -2.78 -10.16 -28.55
C VAL A 194 -3.17 -8.69 -28.82
N ARG A 195 -3.50 -8.35 -30.08
CA ARG A 195 -3.90 -7.00 -30.46
C ARG A 195 -5.27 -6.61 -29.91
N SER A 196 -6.26 -7.51 -29.95
CA SER A 196 -7.58 -7.24 -29.35
C SER A 196 -7.52 -7.13 -27.83
N LEU A 197 -6.69 -7.95 -27.17
CA LEU A 197 -6.46 -7.86 -25.73
C LEU A 197 -5.84 -6.50 -25.37
N TRP A 198 -4.84 -6.05 -26.13
CA TRP A 198 -4.21 -4.75 -25.94
C TRP A 198 -5.21 -3.59 -26.11
N VAL A 199 -6.02 -3.60 -27.18
CA VAL A 199 -7.07 -2.58 -27.39
C VAL A 199 -8.10 -2.58 -26.26
N LEU A 200 -8.49 -3.76 -25.77
CA LEU A 200 -9.42 -3.89 -24.65
C LEU A 200 -8.82 -3.34 -23.36
N ASN A 201 -7.56 -3.65 -23.05
CA ASN A 201 -6.86 -3.11 -21.89
C ASN A 201 -6.69 -1.59 -21.97
N GLU A 202 -6.38 -1.04 -23.14
CA GLU A 202 -6.31 0.41 -23.36
C GLU A 202 -7.68 1.08 -23.12
N LYS A 203 -8.76 0.43 -23.58
CA LYS A 203 -10.14 0.89 -23.35
C LYS A 203 -10.51 0.84 -21.87
N ILE A 204 -10.13 -0.22 -21.15
CA ILE A 204 -10.33 -0.37 -19.70
C ILE A 204 -9.58 0.75 -18.97
N ALA A 205 -8.31 0.97 -19.29
CA ALA A 205 -7.48 2.01 -18.67
C ALA A 205 -8.09 3.41 -18.83
N ARG A 206 -8.48 3.77 -20.07
CA ARG A 206 -9.15 5.05 -20.34
C ARG A 206 -10.47 5.21 -19.58
N LYS A 207 -11.28 4.15 -19.53
CA LYS A 207 -12.58 4.21 -18.84
C LYS A 207 -12.45 4.20 -17.32
N ARG A 208 -11.39 3.59 -16.76
CA ARG A 208 -11.01 3.71 -15.35
C ARG A 208 -10.63 5.14 -15.00
N GLU A 209 -9.80 5.78 -15.83
CA GLU A 209 -9.43 7.19 -15.66
C GLU A 209 -10.66 8.10 -15.60
N GLU A 210 -11.62 7.94 -16.53
CA GLU A 210 -12.86 8.71 -16.52
C GLU A 210 -13.68 8.49 -15.24
N VAL A 211 -13.68 7.27 -14.66
CA VAL A 211 -14.38 6.99 -13.40
C VAL A 211 -13.71 7.67 -12.23
N GLU A 212 -12.38 7.64 -12.14
CA GLU A 212 -11.64 8.32 -11.09
C GLU A 212 -11.80 9.85 -11.19
N GLN A 213 -11.84 10.41 -12.40
CA GLN A 213 -12.19 11.83 -12.62
C GLN A 213 -13.60 12.16 -12.09
N MET A 214 -14.61 11.33 -12.40
CA MET A 214 -15.96 11.54 -11.86
C MET A 214 -16.00 11.46 -10.32
N LYS A 215 -15.19 10.59 -9.71
CA LYS A 215 -15.09 10.50 -8.24
C LYS A 215 -14.50 11.77 -7.63
N LEU A 216 -13.48 12.35 -8.26
CA LEU A 216 -12.92 13.64 -7.86
C LEU A 216 -13.95 14.77 -7.99
N GLN A 217 -14.70 14.80 -9.09
CA GLN A 217 -15.79 15.77 -9.29
C GLN A 217 -16.89 15.65 -8.24
N VAL A 218 -17.25 14.43 -7.83
CA VAL A 218 -18.22 14.22 -6.75
C VAL A 218 -17.73 14.82 -5.43
N LYS A 219 -16.45 14.61 -5.08
CA LYS A 219 -15.85 15.20 -3.87
C LYS A 219 -15.84 16.73 -3.91
N GLU A 220 -15.52 17.32 -5.07
CA GLU A 220 -15.54 18.77 -5.25
C GLU A 220 -16.95 19.35 -5.08
N ILE A 221 -17.96 18.71 -5.69
CA ILE A 221 -19.35 19.13 -5.55
C ILE A 221 -19.83 18.97 -4.10
N GLU A 222 -19.43 17.91 -3.41
CA GLU A 222 -19.75 17.70 -1.98
C GLU A 222 -19.14 18.80 -1.10
N ALA A 223 -17.89 19.19 -1.35
CA ALA A 223 -17.27 20.32 -0.67
C ALA A 223 -18.03 21.64 -0.91
N LEU A 224 -18.47 21.90 -2.14
CA LEU A 224 -19.27 23.10 -2.48
C LEU A 224 -20.66 23.08 -1.83
N ILE A 225 -21.31 21.91 -1.77
CA ILE A 225 -22.61 21.76 -1.09
C ILE A 225 -22.45 22.03 0.41
N ASN A 226 -21.40 21.50 1.04
CA ASN A 226 -21.15 21.71 2.46
C ASN A 226 -20.82 23.18 2.77
N ALA A 227 -19.99 23.82 1.94
CA ALA A 227 -19.66 25.24 2.09
C ALA A 227 -20.84 26.20 1.91
N ASN A 228 -21.89 25.80 1.16
CA ASN A 228 -23.12 26.57 0.99
C ASN A 228 -24.15 26.35 2.12
N ASN A 229 -23.95 25.35 2.97
CA ASN A 229 -24.86 25.01 4.07
C ASN A 229 -24.36 25.49 5.45
N ASP A 230 -23.10 25.93 5.54
CA ASP A 230 -22.50 26.62 6.70
C ASP A 230 -22.72 28.15 6.59
#